data_AF-A0AAU0TGL0-F1
#
_entry.id   AF-A0AAU0TGL0-F1
#
_cell.length_a   1.000
_cell.length_b   1.000
_cell.length_c   1.000
_cell.angle_alpha   90.00
_cell.angle_beta   90.00
_cell.angle_gamma   90.00
#
_symmetry.space_group_name_H-M   'P 1'
#
loop_
_entity.id
_entity.type
_entity.pdbx_description
1 polymer ?
#
loop_
_entity_poly.entity_id
_entity_poly.type
_entity_poly.pdbx_seq_one_letter_code
_entity_poly.pdbx_strand_id
1 'polypeptide(L)'
;MAVPVITSNQNLADYLAIKRGTLAYYAYYIKPENAYSSFTIKKRSGKDRQIDAPVKGLKDLQKLIYETFSKEIQFRKCVYGYVEDRGILQNSIRHLRQRWVLRVDLRDFFPTVTTVRVAGMFSAPPFNLSYKPARALALISTKNGRLTQGSPLSPWITNVICRGLDYTLQKLASKHKCYYSRYADDLFFSTSNSLFPIALAHKTDSESNITIGDELKLAIIGAGFMPNEEKTSLKAISQRQIITGVVVNSRPNVPKQYVKNIRAALYSWEKFGLTAAEAYWQANVDHRNRWSGATPRFRWVIRGQINFVKYIKGEADPVYLKLAAWLKRLDSSFSFDPKISALSVTHEVNIYVEGITDRKHIEKAFQNAQKKGMYADLNLTFPTQRDHGSSNLQKLCTALSATPQRCLTICIFDRDEKDYIKSMGGSSSDYLDHNNNVYSLILPVPSFRPDPDICIEHLYEDKDLYLKDAKGRRLYSKSEFDKHSCHLTEPNIFIRTPPKSLICDSNVIDIGSKSSVALSKNDFASYIYDETVPFDSVSFDGFMPLFEKLREIKNLFMK
;
A
#
# COMPACT_ATOMS: atom_id res chain seq x y z
N MET A 1 22.59 16.59 10.68
CA MET A 1 23.30 17.66 11.42
C MET A 1 23.08 18.90 10.59
N ALA A 2 22.56 19.98 11.14
CA ALA A 2 22.27 21.17 10.34
C ALA A 2 23.53 21.63 9.57
N VAL A 3 23.35 22.01 8.29
CA VAL A 3 24.44 22.52 7.45
C VAL A 3 25.13 23.69 8.17
N PRO A 4 26.47 23.66 8.34
CA PRO A 4 27.18 24.76 8.98
C PRO A 4 27.09 26.03 8.13
N VAL A 5 27.38 27.18 8.73
CA VAL A 5 27.39 28.45 7.99
C VAL A 5 28.53 28.46 6.97
N ILE A 6 28.20 28.30 5.69
CA ILE A 6 29.17 28.27 4.58
C ILE A 6 29.11 29.61 3.83
N THR A 7 30.07 30.49 4.12
CA THR A 7 30.16 31.84 3.50
C THR A 7 31.14 31.92 2.35
N SER A 8 32.13 31.02 2.30
CA SER A 8 33.21 31.04 1.31
C SER A 8 33.42 29.69 0.62
N ASN A 9 34.09 29.71 -0.54
CA ASN A 9 34.49 28.49 -1.24
C ASN A 9 35.52 27.65 -0.46
N GLN A 10 36.25 28.26 0.49
CA GLN A 10 37.13 27.51 1.38
C GLN A 10 36.29 26.68 2.36
N ASN A 11 35.32 27.30 3.05
CA ASN A 11 34.45 26.57 3.97
C ASN A 11 33.66 25.46 3.28
N LEU A 12 33.21 25.69 2.03
CA LEU A 12 32.54 24.66 1.24
C LEU A 12 33.48 23.48 0.94
N ALA A 13 34.74 23.76 0.58
CA ALA A 13 35.72 22.72 0.29
C ALA A 13 36.05 21.91 1.56
N ASP A 14 36.20 22.59 2.71
CA ASP A 14 36.42 21.96 4.01
C ASP A 14 35.24 21.06 4.40
N TYR A 15 34.00 21.55 4.21
CA TYR A 15 32.78 20.80 4.51
C TYR A 15 32.62 19.55 3.62
N LEU A 16 33.02 19.64 2.35
CA LEU A 16 33.05 18.50 1.43
C LEU A 16 34.29 17.62 1.63
N ALA A 17 35.21 17.96 2.55
CA ALA A 17 36.50 17.28 2.73
C ALA A 17 37.34 17.16 1.44
N ILE A 18 37.38 18.22 0.64
CA ILE A 18 38.18 18.30 -0.60
C ILE A 18 39.09 19.53 -0.60
N LYS A 19 40.10 19.53 -1.48
CA LYS A 19 40.94 20.71 -1.70
C LYS A 19 40.12 21.80 -2.39
N ARG A 20 40.27 23.07 -1.95
CA ARG A 20 39.66 24.25 -2.63
C ARG A 20 40.01 24.30 -4.13
N GLY A 21 41.21 23.86 -4.49
CA GLY A 21 41.65 23.76 -5.89
C GLY A 21 40.77 22.81 -6.72
N THR A 22 40.34 21.68 -6.16
CA THR A 22 39.44 20.74 -6.83
C THR A 22 38.07 21.38 -7.11
N LEU A 23 37.51 22.07 -6.11
CA LEU A 23 36.25 22.81 -6.27
C LEU A 23 36.38 23.88 -7.37
N ALA A 24 37.46 24.68 -7.32
CA ALA A 24 37.68 25.74 -8.28
C ALA A 24 37.90 25.20 -9.70
N TYR A 25 38.64 24.10 -9.84
CA TYR A 25 38.89 23.45 -11.12
C TYR A 25 37.59 23.08 -11.82
N TYR A 26 36.71 22.34 -11.15
CA TYR A 26 35.44 21.89 -11.74
C TYR A 26 34.39 23.00 -11.90
N ALA A 27 34.42 24.02 -11.03
CA ALA A 27 33.45 25.12 -11.11
C ALA A 27 33.83 26.20 -12.14
N TYR A 28 35.13 26.48 -12.34
CA TYR A 28 35.57 27.68 -13.06
C TYR A 28 36.61 27.46 -14.15
N TYR A 29 37.43 26.39 -14.10
CA TYR A 29 38.55 26.22 -15.03
C TYR A 29 38.29 25.18 -16.12
N ILE A 30 37.69 24.03 -15.77
CA ILE A 30 37.38 23.00 -16.76
C ILE A 30 36.31 23.52 -17.73
N LYS A 31 36.55 23.35 -19.02
CA LYS A 31 35.55 23.69 -20.04
C LYS A 31 34.43 22.64 -20.06
N PRO A 32 33.17 23.02 -20.29
CA PRO A 32 32.03 22.08 -20.31
C PRO A 32 32.20 20.87 -21.23
N GLU A 33 32.91 21.04 -22.36
CA GLU A 33 33.18 19.99 -23.34
C GLU A 33 34.14 18.93 -22.81
N ASN A 34 35.06 19.34 -21.92
CA ASN A 34 36.02 18.44 -21.26
C ASN A 34 35.44 17.83 -19.97
N ALA A 35 34.41 18.46 -19.41
CA ALA A 35 33.74 18.01 -18.19
C ALA A 35 32.69 16.91 -18.44
N TYR A 36 32.17 16.80 -19.67
CA TYR A 36 31.08 15.87 -20.02
C TYR A 36 31.34 15.16 -21.35
N SER A 37 31.16 13.83 -21.35
CA SER A 37 31.02 13.03 -22.57
C SER A 37 29.57 13.06 -23.05
N SER A 38 29.36 13.56 -24.28
CA SER A 38 28.03 13.77 -24.85
C SER A 38 27.74 12.72 -25.91
N PHE A 39 26.59 12.06 -25.82
CA PHE A 39 26.16 11.06 -26.81
C PHE A 39 24.64 11.01 -26.90
N THR A 40 24.11 10.44 -27.98
CA THR A 40 22.66 10.34 -28.19
C THR A 40 22.17 8.90 -27.99
N ILE A 41 20.95 8.79 -27.47
CA ILE A 41 20.21 7.53 -27.41
C ILE A 41 18.84 7.78 -28.03
N LYS A 42 18.34 6.84 -28.84
CA LYS A 42 16.98 6.92 -29.40
C LYS A 42 15.93 6.79 -28.29
N LYS A 43 15.00 7.75 -28.19
CA LYS A 43 13.78 7.63 -27.37
C LYS A 43 12.90 6.51 -27.91
N ARG A 44 11.96 6.03 -27.10
CA ARG A 44 10.89 5.12 -27.55
C ARG A 44 10.08 5.71 -28.73
N SER A 45 9.95 7.03 -28.79
CA SER A 45 9.32 7.75 -29.89
C SER A 45 10.20 7.86 -31.16
N GLY A 46 11.41 7.31 -31.16
CA GLY A 46 12.39 7.41 -32.27
C GLY A 46 13.22 8.71 -32.28
N LYS A 47 12.74 9.78 -31.64
CA LYS A 47 13.49 11.05 -31.47
C LYS A 47 14.77 10.84 -30.65
N ASP A 48 15.80 11.65 -30.88
CA ASP A 48 17.04 11.56 -30.11
C ASP A 48 16.90 12.14 -28.69
N ARG A 49 17.61 11.51 -27.75
CA ARG A 49 17.84 11.99 -26.38
C ARG A 49 19.33 12.20 -26.22
N GLN A 50 19.74 13.45 -26.10
CA GLN A 50 21.10 13.78 -25.71
C GLN A 50 21.32 13.41 -24.24
N ILE A 51 22.42 12.72 -23.98
CA ILE A 51 22.94 12.39 -22.65
C ILE A 51 24.30 13.07 -22.52
N ASP A 52 24.48 13.80 -21.44
CA ASP A 52 25.75 14.40 -21.06
C ASP A 52 26.23 13.72 -19.77
N ALA A 53 27.12 12.74 -19.93
CA ALA A 53 27.69 11.99 -18.81
C ALA A 53 28.94 12.71 -18.29
N PRO A 54 29.00 13.12 -17.00
CA PRO A 54 30.18 13.76 -16.44
C PRO A 54 31.38 12.81 -16.45
N VAL A 55 32.58 13.36 -16.68
CA VAL A 55 33.83 12.61 -16.52
C VAL A 55 34.00 12.12 -15.09
N LYS A 56 34.78 11.04 -14.88
CA LYS A 56 34.89 10.33 -13.59
C LYS A 56 35.07 11.28 -12.39
N GLY A 57 36.05 12.19 -12.43
CA GLY A 57 36.30 13.10 -11.31
C GLY A 57 35.16 14.10 -11.03
N LEU A 58 34.48 14.61 -12.06
CA LEU A 58 33.29 15.46 -11.87
C LEU A 58 32.11 14.64 -11.33
N LYS A 59 31.93 13.41 -11.83
CA LYS A 59 30.90 12.48 -11.37
C LYS A 59 31.05 12.15 -9.89
N ASP A 60 32.28 11.90 -9.46
CA ASP A 60 32.60 11.58 -8.07
C ASP A 60 32.34 12.80 -7.17
N LEU A 61 32.73 14.01 -7.59
CA LEU A 61 32.41 15.25 -6.88
C LEU A 61 30.89 15.50 -6.80
N GLN A 62 30.14 15.28 -7.88
CA GLN A 62 28.69 15.43 -7.90
C GLN A 62 27.98 14.44 -6.96
N LYS A 63 28.48 13.20 -6.85
CA LYS A 63 27.98 12.22 -5.88
C LYS A 63 28.27 12.64 -4.44
N LEU A 64 29.49 13.11 -4.17
CA LEU A 64 29.87 13.61 -2.85
C LEU A 64 28.97 14.77 -2.40
N ILE A 65 28.67 15.71 -3.32
CA ILE A 65 27.72 16.79 -3.06
C ILE A 65 26.33 16.22 -2.75
N TYR A 66 25.84 15.26 -3.54
CA TYR A 66 24.55 14.61 -3.26
C TYR A 66 24.53 13.95 -1.87
N GLU A 67 25.54 13.15 -1.52
CA GLU A 67 25.62 12.45 -0.22
C GLU A 67 25.70 13.42 0.96
N THR A 68 26.36 14.56 0.77
CA THR A 68 26.53 15.61 1.79
C THR A 68 25.22 16.37 2.03
N PHE A 69 24.52 16.77 0.98
CA PHE A 69 23.37 17.68 1.10
C PHE A 69 22.01 16.98 1.08
N SER A 70 21.90 15.76 0.54
CA SER A 70 20.60 15.08 0.38
C SER A 70 19.90 14.79 1.70
N LYS A 71 20.67 14.53 2.77
CA LYS A 71 20.17 14.19 4.11
C LYS A 71 19.43 15.35 4.79
N GLU A 72 19.64 16.57 4.33
CA GLU A 72 19.03 17.78 4.89
C GLU A 72 17.61 18.02 4.37
N ILE A 73 17.13 17.22 3.40
CA ILE A 73 15.81 17.38 2.80
C ILE A 73 14.99 16.10 2.92
N GLN A 74 13.82 16.27 3.52
CA GLN A 74 12.74 15.29 3.43
C GLN A 74 11.73 15.70 2.36
N PHE A 75 11.53 14.83 1.35
CA PHE A 75 10.55 15.08 0.30
C PHE A 75 9.12 14.69 0.74
N ARG A 76 8.13 15.48 0.28
CA ARG A 76 6.70 15.23 0.50
C ARG A 76 6.30 13.84 0.02
N LYS A 77 5.29 13.23 0.65
CA LYS A 77 4.79 11.88 0.30
C LYS A 77 4.28 11.73 -1.14
N CYS A 78 3.99 12.82 -1.85
CA CYS A 78 3.56 12.80 -3.25
C CYS A 78 4.71 12.64 -4.26
N VAL A 79 5.97 12.74 -3.85
CA VAL A 79 7.15 12.66 -4.74
C VAL A 79 7.72 11.24 -4.72
N TYR A 80 7.80 10.59 -5.88
CA TYR A 80 8.26 9.20 -5.99
C TYR A 80 9.52 9.04 -6.86
N GLY A 81 9.70 9.85 -7.90
CA GLY A 81 10.87 9.74 -8.77
C GLY A 81 12.15 10.19 -8.04
N TYR A 82 13.23 9.42 -8.16
CA TYR A 82 14.55 9.73 -7.58
C TYR A 82 14.58 9.91 -6.06
N VAL A 83 13.65 9.27 -5.34
CA VAL A 83 13.63 9.24 -3.88
C VAL A 83 13.87 7.81 -3.43
N GLU A 84 14.76 7.64 -2.47
CA GLU A 84 15.05 6.34 -1.85
C GLU A 84 13.77 5.69 -1.31
N ASP A 85 13.67 4.38 -1.46
CA ASP A 85 12.51 3.54 -1.09
C ASP A 85 11.16 3.93 -1.72
N ARG A 86 11.16 4.76 -2.77
CA ARG A 86 9.97 5.13 -3.53
C ARG A 86 10.12 4.71 -4.98
N GLY A 87 9.23 3.82 -5.42
CA GLY A 87 9.27 3.25 -6.76
C GLY A 87 8.00 3.50 -7.56
N ILE A 88 8.02 2.96 -8.77
CA ILE A 88 6.89 3.00 -9.70
C ILE A 88 5.64 2.32 -9.12
N LEU A 89 5.80 1.28 -8.30
CA LEU A 89 4.68 0.53 -7.72
C LEU A 89 3.95 1.38 -6.67
N GLN A 90 4.70 1.96 -5.73
CA GLN A 90 4.15 2.83 -4.68
C GLN A 90 3.49 4.07 -5.28
N ASN A 91 4.07 4.63 -6.36
CA ASN A 91 3.43 5.70 -7.12
C ASN A 91 2.09 5.25 -7.71
N SER A 92 2.06 4.05 -8.29
CA SER A 92 0.87 3.52 -8.98
C SER A 92 -0.27 3.16 -8.04
N ILE A 93 0.03 2.61 -6.85
CA ILE A 93 -0.96 2.24 -5.83
C ILE A 93 -1.82 3.44 -5.41
N ARG A 94 -1.24 4.65 -5.37
CA ARG A 94 -1.96 5.88 -5.02
C ARG A 94 -3.12 6.22 -5.97
N HIS A 95 -3.07 5.70 -7.20
CA HIS A 95 -4.04 5.98 -8.27
C HIS A 95 -4.87 4.74 -8.64
N LEU A 96 -4.93 3.73 -7.77
CA LEU A 96 -5.64 2.49 -8.04
C LEU A 96 -7.16 2.70 -8.09
N ARG A 97 -7.83 2.05 -9.07
CA ARG A 97 -9.30 2.02 -9.23
C ARG A 97 -9.97 3.39 -9.36
N GLN A 98 -9.23 4.38 -9.84
CA GLN A 98 -9.77 5.72 -9.98
C GLN A 98 -10.60 5.80 -11.26
N ARG A 99 -11.74 6.50 -11.20
CA ARG A 99 -12.61 6.70 -12.36
C ARG A 99 -11.87 7.43 -13.48
N TRP A 100 -11.01 8.37 -13.12
CA TRP A 100 -10.23 9.18 -14.03
C TRP A 100 -8.77 9.25 -13.59
N VAL A 101 -7.85 9.19 -14.55
CA VAL A 101 -6.42 9.41 -14.36
C VAL A 101 -5.92 10.38 -15.43
N LEU A 102 -5.40 11.52 -14.99
CA LEU A 102 -4.67 12.50 -15.79
C LEU A 102 -3.16 12.30 -15.58
N ARG A 103 -2.42 12.26 -16.68
CA ARG A 103 -0.96 12.36 -16.72
C ARG A 103 -0.58 13.63 -17.47
N VAL A 104 0.30 14.43 -16.88
CA VAL A 104 0.93 15.60 -17.52
C VAL A 104 2.44 15.40 -17.50
N ASP A 105 3.08 15.47 -18.66
CA ASP A 105 4.55 15.42 -18.83
C ASP A 105 5.09 16.86 -18.87
N LEU A 106 6.24 17.13 -18.27
CA LEU A 106 6.89 18.45 -18.34
C LEU A 106 7.91 18.50 -19.49
N ARG A 107 7.83 19.54 -20.32
CA ARG A 107 8.80 19.77 -21.42
C ARG A 107 10.18 20.09 -20.87
N ASP A 108 11.20 19.49 -21.47
CA ASP A 108 12.62 19.75 -21.19
C ASP A 108 12.94 19.91 -19.69
N PHE A 109 12.46 18.96 -18.89
CA PHE A 109 12.46 19.03 -17.43
C PHE A 109 13.80 19.42 -16.81
N PHE A 110 14.90 18.73 -17.16
CA PHE A 110 16.23 19.07 -16.68
C PHE A 110 16.76 20.40 -17.27
N PRO A 111 16.76 20.62 -18.60
CA PRO A 111 17.20 21.89 -19.19
C PRO A 111 16.46 23.14 -18.66
N THR A 112 15.23 23.00 -18.19
CA THR A 112 14.42 24.09 -17.60
C THR A 112 15.00 24.59 -16.26
N VAL A 113 15.83 23.79 -15.60
CA VAL A 113 16.54 24.19 -14.38
C VAL A 113 17.89 24.80 -14.74
N THR A 114 17.99 26.12 -14.57
CA THR A 114 19.19 26.90 -14.88
C THR A 114 20.17 26.96 -13.71
N THR A 115 21.44 27.28 -13.99
CA THR A 115 22.49 27.50 -12.96
C THR A 115 22.06 28.52 -11.91
N VAL A 116 21.33 29.57 -12.30
CA VAL A 116 20.83 30.59 -11.38
C VAL A 116 19.79 30.01 -10.41
N ARG A 117 18.86 29.17 -10.89
CA ARG A 117 17.89 28.47 -10.04
C ARG A 117 18.58 27.53 -9.06
N VAL A 118 19.62 26.82 -9.49
CA VAL A 118 20.41 25.93 -8.61
C VAL A 118 21.16 26.73 -7.55
N ALA A 119 21.77 27.85 -7.91
CA ALA A 119 22.45 28.72 -6.93
C ALA A 119 21.44 29.30 -5.91
N GLY A 120 20.28 29.75 -6.37
CA GLY A 120 19.20 30.21 -5.50
C GLY A 120 18.69 29.11 -4.57
N MET A 121 18.56 27.88 -5.07
CA MET A 121 18.18 26.71 -4.28
C MET A 121 19.16 26.44 -3.13
N PHE A 122 20.48 26.44 -3.39
CA PHE A 122 21.50 26.26 -2.35
C PHE A 122 21.60 27.45 -1.39
N SER A 123 21.21 28.66 -1.83
CA SER A 123 21.20 29.84 -0.97
C SER A 123 19.98 29.89 -0.05
N ALA A 124 18.93 29.12 -0.35
CA ALA A 124 17.69 29.08 0.42
C ALA A 124 17.73 28.00 1.54
N PRO A 125 16.80 28.06 2.51
CA PRO A 125 16.64 26.99 3.49
C PRO A 125 16.35 25.63 2.84
N PRO A 126 16.88 24.52 3.39
CA PRO A 126 17.64 24.43 4.65
C PRO A 126 19.14 24.68 4.52
N PHE A 127 19.67 24.91 3.31
CA PHE A 127 21.11 24.96 3.06
C PHE A 127 21.74 26.29 3.46
N ASN A 128 21.07 27.42 3.18
CA ASN A 128 21.47 28.77 3.59
C ASN A 128 22.93 29.14 3.24
N LEU A 129 23.46 28.65 2.12
CA LEU A 129 24.81 29.02 1.66
C LEU A 129 24.83 30.48 1.22
N SER A 130 25.96 31.15 1.45
CA SER A 130 26.20 32.43 0.76
C SER A 130 26.24 32.22 -0.76
N TYR A 131 25.93 33.28 -1.52
CA TYR A 131 25.80 33.17 -2.98
C TYR A 131 27.06 32.61 -3.68
N LYS A 132 28.25 32.95 -3.20
CA LYS A 132 29.53 32.51 -3.81
C LYS A 132 29.71 30.98 -3.79
N PRO A 133 29.65 30.27 -2.63
CA PRO A 133 29.68 28.81 -2.59
C PRO A 133 28.47 28.17 -3.28
N ALA A 134 27.27 28.75 -3.16
CA ALA A 134 26.08 28.26 -3.86
C ALA A 134 26.24 28.27 -5.39
N ARG A 135 26.84 29.34 -5.93
CA ARG A 135 27.18 29.47 -7.36
C ARG A 135 28.23 28.45 -7.79
N ALA A 136 29.23 28.15 -6.95
CA ALA A 136 30.21 27.11 -7.24
C ALA A 136 29.55 25.74 -7.42
N LEU A 137 28.67 25.35 -6.48
CA LEU A 137 27.88 24.11 -6.59
C LEU A 137 26.99 24.10 -7.84
N ALA A 138 26.36 25.23 -8.15
CA ALA A 138 25.52 25.35 -9.33
C ALA A 138 26.30 25.13 -10.63
N LEU A 139 27.50 25.70 -10.74
CA LEU A 139 28.38 25.50 -11.92
C LEU A 139 28.85 24.05 -12.03
N ILE A 140 29.22 23.42 -10.91
CA ILE A 140 29.58 21.99 -10.86
C ILE A 140 28.41 21.10 -11.30
N SER A 141 27.17 21.52 -11.02
CA SER A 141 25.97 20.73 -11.30
C SER A 141 25.43 20.87 -12.72
N THR A 142 25.86 21.89 -13.46
CA THR A 142 25.26 22.30 -14.74
C THR A 142 26.26 22.24 -15.88
N LYS A 143 25.75 22.05 -17.10
CA LYS A 143 26.49 22.19 -18.35
C LYS A 143 25.79 23.24 -19.20
N ASN A 144 26.54 24.19 -19.75
CA ASN A 144 25.99 25.26 -20.60
C ASN A 144 24.78 25.99 -19.97
N GLY A 145 24.90 26.29 -18.68
CA GLY A 145 23.91 27.07 -17.93
C GLY A 145 22.69 26.29 -17.40
N ARG A 146 22.61 24.97 -17.60
CA ARG A 146 21.43 24.16 -17.25
C ARG A 146 21.76 22.75 -16.76
N LEU A 147 20.83 22.11 -16.06
CA LEU A 147 20.98 20.69 -15.70
C LEU A 147 20.89 19.81 -16.94
N THR A 148 21.65 18.71 -16.92
CA THR A 148 21.68 17.73 -18.00
C THR A 148 21.29 16.34 -17.53
N GLN A 149 20.87 15.52 -18.49
CA GLN A 149 20.63 14.10 -18.27
C GLN A 149 21.97 13.35 -18.30
N GLY A 150 22.26 12.56 -17.26
CA GLY A 150 23.52 11.82 -17.13
C GLY A 150 24.32 12.18 -15.87
N SER A 151 24.10 13.37 -15.31
CA SER A 151 24.63 13.76 -14.00
C SER A 151 23.94 12.99 -12.86
N PRO A 152 24.68 12.45 -11.88
CA PRO A 152 24.12 11.84 -10.68
C PRO A 152 23.46 12.84 -9.74
N LEU A 153 23.76 14.14 -9.86
CA LEU A 153 23.25 15.19 -8.96
C LEU A 153 21.98 15.86 -9.50
N SER A 154 21.82 15.95 -10.82
CA SER A 154 20.64 16.53 -11.47
C SER A 154 19.29 15.99 -10.95
N PRO A 155 19.08 14.67 -10.76
CA PRO A 155 17.80 14.11 -10.32
C PRO A 155 17.36 14.59 -8.93
N TRP A 156 18.33 14.76 -8.02
CA TRP A 156 18.05 15.27 -6.69
C TRP A 156 17.75 16.78 -6.72
N ILE A 157 18.56 17.57 -7.44
CA ILE A 157 18.35 19.03 -7.57
C ILE A 157 16.96 19.34 -8.13
N THR A 158 16.52 18.64 -9.17
CA THR A 158 15.19 18.88 -9.75
C THR A 158 14.08 18.61 -8.74
N ASN A 159 14.18 17.55 -7.93
CA ASN A 159 13.23 17.30 -6.86
C ASN A 159 13.20 18.39 -5.79
N VAL A 160 14.35 18.94 -5.41
CA VAL A 160 14.42 20.05 -4.45
C VAL A 160 13.75 21.30 -5.00
N ILE A 161 14.01 21.63 -6.27
CA ILE A 161 13.39 22.79 -6.94
C ILE A 161 11.88 22.61 -7.09
N CYS A 162 11.41 21.38 -7.36
CA CYS A 162 9.98 21.10 -7.48
C CYS A 162 9.22 21.16 -6.15
N ARG A 163 9.84 21.35 -4.98
CA ARG A 163 9.13 21.37 -3.68
C ARG A 163 7.99 22.41 -3.63
N GLY A 164 8.20 23.58 -4.23
CA GLY A 164 7.18 24.62 -4.36
C GLY A 164 6.03 24.19 -5.26
N LEU A 165 6.36 23.63 -6.43
CA LEU A 165 5.37 23.06 -7.37
C LEU A 165 4.54 21.96 -6.68
N ASP A 166 5.20 21.01 -6.01
CA ASP A 166 4.57 19.88 -5.34
C ASP A 166 3.57 20.33 -4.26
N TYR A 167 3.89 21.41 -3.54
CA TYR A 167 2.97 22.00 -2.55
C TYR A 167 1.73 22.61 -3.22
N THR A 168 1.93 23.41 -4.27
CA THR A 168 0.84 24.05 -5.01
C THR A 168 -0.06 23.02 -5.67
N LEU A 169 0.51 22.01 -6.35
CA LEU A 169 -0.24 20.97 -7.02
C LEU A 169 -0.96 20.03 -6.04
N GLN A 170 -0.36 19.76 -4.87
CA GLN A 170 -1.05 19.01 -3.83
C GLN A 170 -2.26 19.77 -3.29
N LYS A 171 -2.13 21.08 -3.02
CA LYS A 171 -3.28 21.92 -2.63
C LYS A 171 -4.36 21.96 -3.69
N LEU A 172 -3.97 22.13 -4.96
CA LEU A 172 -4.87 22.16 -6.09
C LEU A 172 -5.63 20.83 -6.23
N ALA A 173 -4.94 19.70 -6.09
CA ALA A 173 -5.57 18.38 -6.10
C ALA A 173 -6.56 18.21 -4.95
N SER A 174 -6.20 18.62 -3.73
CA SER A 174 -7.08 18.57 -2.57
C SER A 174 -8.35 19.43 -2.76
N LYS A 175 -8.21 20.66 -3.28
CA LYS A 175 -9.33 21.55 -3.62
C LYS A 175 -10.36 20.86 -4.53
N HIS A 176 -9.87 20.10 -5.51
CA HIS A 176 -10.69 19.41 -6.51
C HIS A 176 -10.95 17.93 -6.20
N LYS A 177 -10.75 17.49 -4.94
CA LYS A 177 -10.94 16.09 -4.48
C LYS A 177 -10.23 15.05 -5.37
N CYS A 178 -8.99 15.36 -5.73
CA CYS A 178 -8.11 14.50 -6.52
C CYS A 178 -6.91 14.03 -5.69
N TYR A 179 -6.41 12.84 -6.00
CA TYR A 179 -5.08 12.41 -5.60
C TYR A 179 -4.04 13.00 -6.55
N TYR A 180 -2.87 13.36 -6.01
CA TYR A 180 -1.72 13.84 -6.76
C TYR A 180 -0.46 13.06 -6.41
N SER A 181 0.35 12.77 -7.42
CA SER A 181 1.75 12.34 -7.28
C SER A 181 2.62 12.87 -8.41
N ARG A 182 3.95 12.84 -8.19
CA ARG A 182 4.96 13.16 -9.18
C ARG A 182 6.03 12.08 -9.24
N TYR A 183 6.36 11.65 -10.46
CA TYR A 183 7.50 10.79 -10.74
C TYR A 183 8.41 11.49 -11.75
N ALA A 184 9.49 12.11 -11.26
CA ALA A 184 10.36 12.97 -12.07
C ALA A 184 9.55 14.10 -12.76
N ASP A 185 9.48 14.06 -14.09
CA ASP A 185 8.76 14.99 -14.98
C ASP A 185 7.28 14.62 -15.20
N ASP A 186 6.87 13.40 -14.82
CA ASP A 186 5.48 12.96 -14.91
C ASP A 186 4.68 13.38 -13.67
N LEU A 187 3.62 14.16 -13.89
CA LEU A 187 2.62 14.54 -12.90
C LEU A 187 1.37 13.70 -13.09
N PHE A 188 0.84 13.13 -12.01
CA PHE A 188 -0.38 12.32 -12.05
C PHE A 188 -1.46 12.91 -11.14
N PHE A 189 -2.67 13.03 -11.68
CA PHE A 189 -3.88 13.36 -10.94
C PHE A 189 -4.91 12.27 -11.15
N SER A 190 -5.69 11.95 -10.13
CA SER A 190 -6.78 10.99 -10.29
C SER A 190 -7.92 11.25 -9.33
N THR A 191 -9.13 10.81 -9.70
CA THR A 191 -10.30 10.94 -8.86
C THR A 191 -11.30 9.81 -9.11
N SER A 192 -12.07 9.48 -8.08
CA SER A 192 -13.23 8.58 -8.14
C SER A 192 -14.53 9.32 -8.49
N ASN A 193 -14.51 10.64 -8.65
CA ASN A 193 -15.68 11.43 -9.05
C ASN A 193 -16.18 11.01 -10.44
N SER A 194 -17.48 11.22 -10.69
CA SER A 194 -18.11 10.94 -11.98
C SER A 194 -17.48 11.74 -13.12
N LEU A 195 -17.21 13.03 -12.88
CA LEU A 195 -16.57 13.93 -13.83
C LEU A 195 -15.16 14.29 -13.36
N PHE A 196 -14.26 14.45 -14.32
CA PHE A 196 -12.93 14.99 -14.05
C PHE A 196 -13.00 16.53 -13.95
N PRO A 197 -12.31 17.18 -13.00
CA PRO A 197 -12.37 18.63 -12.84
C PRO A 197 -11.81 19.38 -14.06
N ILE A 198 -12.65 20.22 -14.70
CA ILE A 198 -12.29 21.02 -15.89
C ILE A 198 -11.12 21.97 -15.59
N ALA A 199 -11.03 22.48 -14.35
CA ALA A 199 -9.93 23.31 -13.87
C ALA A 199 -8.55 22.61 -13.93
N LEU A 200 -8.52 21.26 -13.97
CA LEU A 200 -7.31 20.47 -14.12
C LEU A 200 -7.07 20.03 -15.56
N ALA A 201 -8.10 19.49 -16.22
CA ALA A 201 -8.06 19.15 -17.64
C ALA A 201 -9.47 18.87 -18.17
N HIS A 202 -9.66 19.03 -19.47
CA HIS A 202 -10.88 18.65 -20.17
C HIS A 202 -10.54 18.12 -21.57
N LYS A 203 -11.46 17.36 -22.15
CA LYS A 203 -11.39 16.98 -23.57
C LYS A 203 -12.05 18.07 -24.41
N THR A 204 -11.48 18.35 -25.56
CA THR A 204 -12.12 19.20 -26.58
C THR A 204 -13.13 18.39 -27.41
N ASP A 205 -14.01 19.07 -28.15
CA ASP A 205 -15.07 18.45 -28.97
C ASP A 205 -14.54 17.45 -30.01
N SER A 206 -13.26 17.56 -30.40
CA SER A 206 -12.53 16.44 -31.01
C SER A 206 -12.07 15.48 -29.90
N GLU A 207 -12.76 14.34 -29.75
CA GLU A 207 -12.61 13.36 -28.66
C GLU A 207 -11.18 12.86 -28.37
N SER A 208 -10.21 13.19 -29.22
CA SER A 208 -8.80 12.79 -29.17
C SER A 208 -7.87 13.76 -28.45
N ASN A 209 -8.19 15.06 -28.38
CA ASN A 209 -7.27 16.07 -27.80
C ASN A 209 -7.68 16.48 -26.38
N ILE A 210 -6.68 16.65 -25.51
CA ILE A 210 -6.85 17.00 -24.10
C ILE A 210 -6.19 18.33 -23.84
N THR A 211 -6.96 19.25 -23.28
CA THR A 211 -6.49 20.56 -22.87
C THR A 211 -6.27 20.56 -21.36
N ILE A 212 -5.12 21.10 -20.94
CA ILE A 212 -4.82 21.30 -19.52
C ILE A 212 -5.63 22.50 -19.04
N GLY A 213 -6.35 22.34 -17.92
CA GLY A 213 -7.14 23.41 -17.34
C GLY A 213 -6.27 24.55 -16.80
N ASP A 214 -6.84 25.75 -16.77
CA ASP A 214 -6.09 26.99 -16.50
C ASP A 214 -5.43 26.99 -15.12
N GLU A 215 -6.10 26.49 -14.07
CA GLU A 215 -5.50 26.44 -12.72
C GLU A 215 -4.23 25.56 -12.70
N LEU A 216 -4.26 24.40 -13.36
CA LEU A 216 -3.10 23.50 -13.43
C LEU A 216 -2.00 24.10 -14.31
N LYS A 217 -2.36 24.70 -15.45
CA LYS A 217 -1.40 25.33 -16.37
C LYS A 217 -0.67 26.49 -15.70
N LEU A 218 -1.41 27.38 -15.00
CA LEU A 218 -0.85 28.49 -14.25
C LEU A 218 0.07 28.03 -13.11
N ALA A 219 -0.30 26.97 -12.38
CA ALA A 219 0.54 26.41 -11.32
C ALA A 219 1.88 25.87 -11.85
N ILE A 220 1.87 25.19 -13.00
CA ILE A 220 3.08 24.66 -13.63
C ILE A 220 3.97 25.80 -14.16
N ILE A 221 3.38 26.77 -14.87
CA ILE A 221 4.10 27.92 -15.43
C ILE A 221 4.67 28.81 -14.33
N GLY A 222 3.91 29.07 -13.27
CA GLY A 222 4.35 29.85 -12.11
C GLY A 222 5.53 29.22 -11.37
N ALA A 223 5.71 27.90 -11.44
CA ALA A 223 6.90 27.21 -10.93
C ALA A 223 8.09 27.22 -11.91
N GLY A 224 7.96 27.90 -13.06
CA GLY A 224 8.96 27.98 -14.11
C GLY A 224 9.14 26.67 -14.87
N PHE A 225 8.07 25.92 -15.11
CA PHE A 225 8.03 24.75 -15.97
C PHE A 225 6.99 24.91 -17.07
N MET A 226 7.07 24.09 -18.13
CA MET A 226 6.10 24.10 -19.22
C MET A 226 5.47 22.72 -19.39
N PRO A 227 4.14 22.59 -19.41
CA PRO A 227 3.52 21.30 -19.66
C PRO A 227 3.69 20.87 -21.12
N ASN A 228 3.65 19.56 -21.34
CA ASN A 228 3.70 18.94 -22.64
C ASN A 228 2.32 18.47 -23.06
N GLU A 229 1.57 19.36 -23.74
CA GLU A 229 0.18 19.09 -24.13
C GLU A 229 0.08 17.86 -25.05
N GLU A 230 1.02 17.66 -25.99
CA GLU A 230 1.05 16.49 -26.90
C GLU A 230 1.15 15.13 -26.18
N LYS A 231 1.77 15.11 -25.00
CA LYS A 231 1.94 13.89 -24.19
C LYS A 231 0.98 13.82 -23.01
N THR A 232 0.16 14.84 -22.82
CA THR A 232 -0.83 14.86 -21.74
C THR A 232 -1.94 13.88 -22.08
N SER A 233 -2.40 13.12 -21.08
CA SER A 233 -3.41 12.08 -21.29
C SER A 233 -4.38 12.01 -20.12
N LEU A 234 -5.68 11.96 -20.40
CA LEU A 234 -6.78 11.78 -19.46
C LEU A 234 -7.53 10.50 -19.83
N LYS A 235 -7.54 9.53 -18.93
CA LYS A 235 -8.09 8.19 -19.17
C LYS A 235 -9.17 7.84 -18.15
N ALA A 236 -10.33 7.44 -18.67
CA ALA A 236 -11.41 6.86 -17.87
C ALA A 236 -11.07 5.43 -17.44
N ILE A 237 -11.77 4.91 -16.42
CA ILE A 237 -11.57 3.54 -15.90
C ILE A 237 -11.89 2.45 -16.93
N SER A 238 -12.75 2.72 -17.92
CA SER A 238 -13.02 1.83 -19.05
C SER A 238 -11.83 1.73 -20.02
N GLN A 239 -10.94 2.73 -20.01
CA GLN A 239 -9.72 2.75 -20.81
C GLN A 239 -8.54 2.28 -19.97
N ARG A 240 -7.49 1.73 -20.59
CA ARG A 240 -6.29 1.34 -19.84
C ARG A 240 -5.63 2.58 -19.21
N GLN A 241 -5.60 2.61 -17.88
CA GLN A 241 -4.90 3.62 -17.10
C GLN A 241 -3.51 3.09 -16.74
N ILE A 242 -2.47 3.87 -17.05
CA ILE A 242 -1.08 3.50 -16.79
C ILE A 242 -0.39 4.61 -15.99
N ILE A 243 0.20 4.23 -14.85
CA ILE A 243 1.06 5.08 -14.03
C ILE A 243 2.46 4.49 -14.08
N THR A 244 3.45 5.24 -14.57
CA THR A 244 4.86 4.79 -14.61
C THR A 244 5.08 3.37 -15.18
N GLY A 245 4.27 2.96 -16.16
CA GLY A 245 4.34 1.63 -16.78
C GLY A 245 3.49 0.53 -16.13
N VAL A 246 2.83 0.80 -15.01
CA VAL A 246 1.94 -0.11 -14.28
C VAL A 246 0.49 0.21 -14.61
N VAL A 247 -0.31 -0.81 -14.91
CA VAL A 247 -1.76 -0.71 -15.11
C VAL A 247 -2.46 -0.64 -13.75
N VAL A 248 -3.37 0.32 -13.57
CA VAL A 248 -3.97 0.65 -12.26
C VAL A 248 -5.50 0.55 -12.20
N ASN A 249 -6.15 0.10 -13.28
CA ASN A 249 -7.61 0.04 -13.37
C ASN A 249 -8.29 -0.75 -12.25
N SER A 250 -7.68 -1.85 -11.80
CA SER A 250 -8.23 -2.73 -10.76
C SER A 250 -7.18 -3.07 -9.71
N ARG A 251 -6.11 -3.75 -10.09
CA ARG A 251 -4.96 -4.04 -9.23
C ARG A 251 -3.67 -3.67 -9.97
N PRO A 252 -2.55 -3.44 -9.26
CA PRO A 252 -1.26 -3.26 -9.92
C PRO A 252 -0.98 -4.41 -10.89
N ASN A 253 -0.77 -4.08 -12.16
CA ASN A 253 -0.64 -5.09 -13.19
C ASN A 253 0.32 -4.65 -14.29
N VAL A 254 0.92 -5.61 -14.99
CA VAL A 254 1.73 -5.30 -16.17
C VAL A 254 0.86 -5.28 -17.44
N PRO A 255 1.23 -4.53 -18.48
CA PRO A 255 0.51 -4.58 -19.75
C PRO A 255 0.44 -6.00 -20.33
N LYS A 256 -0.70 -6.39 -20.91
CA LYS A 256 -0.89 -7.73 -21.53
C LYS A 256 0.21 -8.07 -22.56
N GLN A 257 0.65 -7.08 -23.34
CA GLN A 257 1.70 -7.27 -24.33
C GLN A 257 3.06 -7.64 -23.69
N TYR A 258 3.34 -7.13 -22.49
CA TYR A 258 4.56 -7.45 -21.75
C TYR A 258 4.64 -8.95 -21.44
N VAL A 259 3.56 -9.52 -20.90
CA VAL A 259 3.45 -10.96 -20.62
C VAL A 259 3.52 -11.79 -21.90
N LYS A 260 2.84 -11.34 -22.98
CA LYS A 260 2.91 -12.03 -24.28
C LYS A 260 4.33 -12.12 -24.81
N ASN A 261 5.10 -11.04 -24.72
CA ASN A 261 6.50 -11.02 -25.18
C ASN A 261 7.38 -11.99 -24.38
N ILE A 262 7.18 -12.08 -23.05
CA ILE A 262 7.90 -13.06 -22.21
C ILE A 262 7.55 -14.49 -22.63
N ARG A 263 6.25 -14.79 -22.84
CA ARG A 263 5.82 -16.13 -23.27
C ARG A 263 6.39 -16.52 -24.64
N ALA A 264 6.41 -15.58 -25.59
CA ALA A 264 7.00 -15.82 -26.90
C ALA A 264 8.51 -16.11 -26.80
N ALA A 265 9.22 -15.38 -25.94
CA ALA A 265 10.64 -15.60 -25.67
C ALA A 265 10.91 -16.97 -25.02
N LEU A 266 10.16 -17.34 -23.98
CA LEU A 266 10.28 -18.65 -23.32
C LEU A 266 9.97 -19.80 -24.28
N TYR A 267 8.94 -19.65 -25.11
CA TYR A 267 8.61 -20.63 -26.14
C TYR A 267 9.73 -20.81 -27.17
N SER A 268 10.32 -19.70 -27.65
CA SER A 268 11.46 -19.75 -28.56
C SER A 268 12.66 -20.49 -27.94
N TRP A 269 12.95 -20.22 -26.66
CA TRP A 269 14.00 -20.93 -25.92
C TRP A 269 13.67 -22.43 -25.78
N GLU A 270 12.46 -22.78 -25.36
CA GLU A 270 12.06 -24.18 -25.18
C GLU A 270 12.12 -24.98 -26.49
N LYS A 271 11.68 -24.38 -27.61
CA LYS A 271 11.59 -25.07 -28.90
C LYS A 271 12.92 -25.17 -29.64
N PHE A 272 13.75 -24.13 -29.58
CA PHE A 272 14.95 -24.01 -30.42
C PHE A 272 16.26 -24.03 -29.62
N GLY A 273 16.19 -24.08 -28.29
CA GLY A 273 17.35 -23.98 -27.42
C GLY A 273 17.81 -22.54 -27.18
N LEU A 274 18.67 -22.36 -26.16
CA LEU A 274 19.11 -21.04 -25.70
C LEU A 274 19.85 -20.26 -26.79
N THR A 275 20.80 -20.89 -27.47
CA THR A 275 21.67 -20.23 -28.46
C THR A 275 20.87 -19.68 -29.64
N ALA A 276 19.95 -20.48 -30.19
CA ALA A 276 19.12 -20.05 -31.32
C ALA A 276 18.10 -18.96 -30.91
N ALA A 277 17.48 -19.11 -29.73
CA ALA A 277 16.57 -18.10 -29.20
C ALA A 277 17.29 -16.77 -28.93
N GLU A 278 18.52 -16.82 -28.42
CA GLU A 278 19.35 -15.64 -28.19
C GLU A 278 19.74 -14.96 -29.51
N ALA A 279 20.17 -15.72 -30.51
CA ALA A 279 20.48 -15.17 -31.83
C ALA A 279 19.25 -14.49 -32.47
N TYR A 280 18.09 -15.16 -32.45
CA TYR A 280 16.84 -14.59 -32.95
C TYR A 280 16.44 -13.33 -32.18
N TRP A 281 16.55 -13.35 -30.85
CA TRP A 281 16.25 -12.19 -30.02
C TRP A 281 17.17 -11.02 -30.34
N GLN A 282 18.50 -11.23 -30.42
CA GLN A 282 19.47 -10.19 -30.78
C GLN A 282 19.14 -9.54 -32.14
N ALA A 283 18.73 -10.33 -33.14
CA ALA A 283 18.36 -9.81 -34.45
C ALA A 283 17.07 -8.97 -34.45
N ASN A 284 16.18 -9.16 -33.48
CA ASN A 284 14.87 -8.52 -33.39
C ASN A 284 14.71 -7.57 -32.19
N VAL A 285 15.78 -7.35 -31.44
CA VAL A 285 15.78 -6.50 -30.26
C VAL A 285 15.47 -5.06 -30.66
N ASP A 286 14.57 -4.44 -29.91
CA ASP A 286 14.45 -2.99 -29.97
C ASP A 286 15.70 -2.33 -29.35
N HIS A 287 16.58 -1.86 -30.22
CA HIS A 287 17.76 -1.08 -29.84
C HIS A 287 17.39 0.36 -29.42
N ARG A 288 16.13 0.80 -29.59
CA ARG A 288 15.68 2.10 -29.09
C ARG A 288 15.74 2.10 -27.57
N ASN A 289 16.40 3.12 -27.01
CA ASN A 289 16.73 3.29 -25.58
C ASN A 289 17.84 2.38 -25.03
N ARG A 290 18.68 1.78 -25.88
CA ARG A 290 19.86 1.03 -25.43
C ARG A 290 21.14 1.79 -25.74
N TRP A 291 22.12 1.63 -24.86
CA TRP A 291 23.49 2.04 -25.15
C TRP A 291 24.08 1.07 -26.18
N SER A 292 24.74 1.58 -27.22
CA SER A 292 25.27 0.80 -28.35
C SER A 292 26.33 -0.23 -27.94
N GLY A 293 27.01 -0.03 -26.82
CA GLY A 293 27.99 -0.98 -26.28
C GLY A 293 27.40 -2.09 -25.40
N ALA A 294 26.09 -2.13 -25.18
CA ALA A 294 25.48 -3.14 -24.33
C ALA A 294 25.26 -4.47 -25.08
N THR A 295 25.79 -5.57 -24.53
CA THR A 295 25.56 -6.95 -25.00
C THR A 295 24.72 -7.75 -24.00
N PRO A 296 23.43 -7.37 -23.79
CA PRO A 296 22.59 -8.05 -22.82
C PRO A 296 22.37 -9.49 -23.24
N ARG A 297 22.58 -10.43 -22.32
CA ARG A 297 22.30 -11.85 -22.60
C ARG A 297 20.82 -12.13 -22.45
N PHE A 298 20.25 -12.81 -23.43
CA PHE A 298 18.82 -13.10 -23.53
C PHE A 298 18.26 -13.69 -22.22
N ARG A 299 18.95 -14.71 -21.67
CA ARG A 299 18.61 -15.37 -20.39
C ARG A 299 18.39 -14.37 -19.24
N TRP A 300 19.29 -13.40 -19.07
CA TRP A 300 19.21 -12.43 -17.97
C TRP A 300 18.09 -11.42 -18.18
N VAL A 301 17.80 -11.07 -19.43
CA VAL A 301 16.67 -10.20 -19.75
C VAL A 301 15.35 -10.88 -19.39
N ILE A 302 15.17 -12.14 -19.77
CA ILE A 302 13.94 -12.89 -19.44
C ILE A 302 13.78 -13.06 -17.93
N ARG A 303 14.86 -13.39 -17.20
CA ARG A 303 14.88 -13.40 -15.73
C ARG A 303 14.41 -12.07 -15.14
N GLY A 304 15.01 -10.96 -15.59
CA GLY A 304 14.65 -9.62 -15.13
C GLY A 304 13.19 -9.26 -15.42
N GLN A 305 12.69 -9.63 -16.60
CA GLN A 305 11.29 -9.41 -16.97
C GLN A 305 10.32 -10.20 -16.07
N ILE A 306 10.61 -11.47 -15.77
CA ILE A 306 9.78 -12.29 -14.88
C ILE A 306 9.83 -11.75 -13.44
N ASN A 307 11.01 -11.33 -12.96
CA ASN A 307 11.14 -10.67 -11.65
C ASN A 307 10.40 -9.33 -11.59
N PHE A 308 10.31 -8.60 -12.70
CA PHE A 308 9.48 -7.41 -12.78
C PHE A 308 7.98 -7.74 -12.68
N VAL A 309 7.53 -8.84 -13.31
CA VAL A 309 6.16 -9.36 -13.13
C VAL A 309 5.93 -9.70 -11.65
N LYS A 310 6.88 -10.38 -10.99
CA LYS A 310 6.87 -10.67 -9.54
C LYS A 310 6.67 -9.39 -8.72
N TYR A 311 7.51 -8.39 -8.97
CA TYR A 311 7.49 -7.12 -8.25
C TYR A 311 6.15 -6.39 -8.38
N ILE A 312 5.56 -6.35 -9.59
CA ILE A 312 4.32 -5.61 -9.84
C ILE A 312 3.08 -6.38 -9.39
N LYS A 313 3.01 -7.69 -9.64
CA LYS A 313 1.80 -8.49 -9.45
C LYS A 313 1.79 -9.27 -8.14
N GLY A 314 2.93 -9.36 -7.47
CA GLY A 314 3.14 -10.17 -6.27
C GLY A 314 3.73 -11.55 -6.59
N GLU A 315 4.40 -12.15 -5.61
CA GLU A 315 5.01 -13.48 -5.70
C GLU A 315 3.97 -14.60 -5.86
N ALA A 316 2.73 -14.28 -5.52
CA ALA A 316 1.56 -15.12 -5.54
C ALA A 316 0.86 -15.22 -6.88
N ASP A 317 1.12 -14.27 -7.78
CA ASP A 317 0.22 -14.10 -8.91
C ASP A 317 0.36 -15.28 -9.89
N PRO A 318 -0.75 -15.93 -10.29
CA PRO A 318 -0.72 -17.10 -11.17
C PRO A 318 0.03 -16.88 -12.49
N VAL A 319 0.09 -15.64 -13.00
CA VAL A 319 0.87 -15.30 -14.20
C VAL A 319 2.36 -15.38 -13.89
N TYR A 320 2.82 -14.79 -12.79
CA TYR A 320 4.21 -14.88 -12.37
C TYR A 320 4.60 -16.34 -12.11
N LEU A 321 3.79 -17.09 -11.36
CA LEU A 321 4.04 -18.49 -11.04
C LEU A 321 4.24 -19.35 -12.28
N LYS A 322 3.35 -19.22 -13.28
CA LYS A 322 3.45 -19.95 -14.55
C LYS A 322 4.73 -19.59 -15.31
N LEU A 323 5.10 -18.31 -15.35
CA LEU A 323 6.31 -17.86 -16.04
C LEU A 323 7.59 -18.32 -15.31
N ALA A 324 7.62 -18.20 -13.98
CA ALA A 324 8.74 -18.60 -13.14
C ALA A 324 8.98 -20.12 -13.20
N ALA A 325 7.92 -20.92 -13.12
CA ALA A 325 7.99 -22.36 -13.28
C ALA A 325 8.48 -22.76 -14.68
N TRP A 326 8.04 -22.06 -15.74
CA TRP A 326 8.53 -22.30 -17.09
C TRP A 326 10.02 -22.00 -17.22
N LEU A 327 10.46 -20.83 -16.74
CA LEU A 327 11.87 -20.47 -16.75
C LEU A 327 12.72 -21.45 -15.93
N LYS A 328 12.24 -21.91 -14.77
CA LYS A 328 12.96 -22.89 -13.93
C LYS A 328 13.27 -24.19 -14.68
N ARG A 329 12.35 -24.67 -15.53
CA ARG A 329 12.58 -25.86 -16.37
C ARG A 329 13.66 -25.64 -17.42
N LEU A 330 13.71 -24.45 -18.02
CA LEU A 330 14.69 -24.08 -19.04
C LEU A 330 16.06 -23.71 -18.45
N ASP A 331 16.06 -23.30 -17.19
CA ASP A 331 17.20 -22.67 -16.54
C ASP A 331 17.29 -23.08 -15.07
N SER A 332 18.04 -24.15 -14.81
CA SER A 332 18.17 -24.76 -13.48
C SER A 332 18.73 -23.82 -12.42
N SER A 333 19.54 -22.81 -12.79
CA SER A 333 20.09 -21.85 -11.82
C SER A 333 19.13 -20.71 -11.47
N PHE A 334 17.94 -20.66 -12.07
CA PHE A 334 16.91 -19.73 -11.64
C PHE A 334 16.36 -20.24 -10.30
N SER A 335 16.38 -19.41 -9.27
CA SER A 335 15.80 -19.77 -7.97
C SER A 335 14.29 -19.52 -8.00
N PHE A 336 13.52 -20.58 -7.80
CA PHE A 336 12.07 -20.56 -7.72
C PHE A 336 11.67 -21.70 -6.78
N ASP A 337 11.09 -21.34 -5.64
CA ASP A 337 10.50 -22.31 -4.73
C ASP A 337 8.96 -22.29 -4.91
N PRO A 338 8.39 -23.30 -5.59
CA PRO A 338 6.95 -23.40 -5.78
C PRO A 338 6.19 -23.53 -4.47
N LYS A 339 6.82 -23.93 -3.34
CA LYS A 339 6.16 -23.93 -2.02
C LYS A 339 6.01 -22.51 -1.50
N ILE A 340 7.07 -21.68 -1.52
CA ILE A 340 7.00 -20.24 -1.15
C ILE A 340 5.98 -19.48 -2.01
N SER A 341 5.86 -19.90 -3.28
CA SER A 341 4.98 -19.28 -4.28
C SER A 341 3.57 -19.89 -4.35
N ALA A 342 3.33 -21.09 -3.81
CA ALA A 342 1.99 -21.68 -3.56
C ALA A 342 1.45 -21.35 -2.16
N LEU A 343 2.29 -20.80 -1.28
CA LEU A 343 1.97 -20.38 0.09
C LEU A 343 1.26 -19.03 0.19
N SER A 344 0.90 -18.44 -0.93
CA SER A 344 0.32 -17.10 -0.99
C SER A 344 -1.16 -17.15 -1.39
N VAL A 345 -1.98 -16.95 -0.37
CA VAL A 345 -3.44 -16.86 -0.35
C VAL A 345 -4.14 -18.19 -0.62
N THR A 346 -4.24 -19.02 0.42
CA THR A 346 -5.42 -19.91 0.54
C THR A 346 -6.66 -18.99 0.62
N HIS A 347 -7.81 -19.46 0.14
CA HIS A 347 -9.07 -18.73 0.33
C HIS A 347 -9.52 -18.69 1.79
N GLU A 348 -8.77 -19.35 2.67
CA GLU A 348 -9.01 -19.51 4.09
C GLU A 348 -8.78 -18.19 4.83
N VAL A 349 -9.61 -17.97 5.84
CA VAL A 349 -9.55 -16.85 6.76
C VAL A 349 -9.42 -17.46 8.16
N ASN A 350 -8.24 -17.31 8.76
CA ASN A 350 -7.98 -17.75 10.12
C ASN A 350 -8.67 -16.82 11.10
N ILE A 351 -9.57 -17.37 11.91
CA ILE A 351 -10.30 -16.66 12.95
C ILE A 351 -9.77 -17.08 14.32
N TYR A 352 -9.27 -16.10 15.08
CA TYR A 352 -8.96 -16.23 16.50
C TYR A 352 -9.99 -15.44 17.31
N VAL A 353 -10.39 -15.95 18.47
CA VAL A 353 -11.45 -15.40 19.32
C VAL A 353 -11.01 -15.41 20.78
N GLU A 354 -11.77 -14.76 21.64
CA GLU A 354 -11.43 -14.66 23.07
C GLU A 354 -11.59 -16.01 23.78
N GLY A 355 -12.68 -16.74 23.50
CA GLY A 355 -13.02 -17.99 24.15
C GLY A 355 -13.39 -19.14 23.21
N ILE A 356 -13.33 -20.37 23.74
CA ILE A 356 -13.77 -21.59 23.04
C ILE A 356 -15.28 -21.55 22.74
N THR A 357 -16.06 -20.91 23.62
CA THR A 357 -17.50 -20.68 23.48
C THR A 357 -17.81 -19.87 22.23
N ASP A 358 -17.08 -18.78 22.02
CA ASP A 358 -17.31 -17.84 20.93
C ASP A 358 -17.04 -18.52 19.58
N ARG A 359 -15.98 -19.35 19.55
CA ARG A 359 -15.67 -20.21 18.41
C ARG A 359 -16.86 -21.09 18.03
N LYS A 360 -17.48 -21.76 19.01
CA LYS A 360 -18.64 -22.64 18.77
C LYS A 360 -19.82 -21.86 18.19
N HIS A 361 -20.13 -20.69 18.76
CA HIS A 361 -21.24 -19.85 18.28
C HIS A 361 -21.02 -19.39 16.83
N ILE A 362 -19.84 -18.86 16.52
CA ILE A 362 -19.50 -18.36 15.18
C ILE A 362 -19.48 -19.52 14.17
N GLU A 363 -18.85 -20.65 14.52
CA GLU A 363 -18.77 -21.82 13.65
C GLU A 363 -20.16 -22.36 13.31
N LYS A 364 -21.04 -22.50 14.31
CA LYS A 364 -22.41 -22.97 14.10
C LYS A 364 -23.25 -21.99 13.27
N ALA A 365 -23.17 -20.71 13.57
CA ALA A 365 -23.86 -19.65 12.83
C ALA A 365 -23.39 -19.62 11.36
N PHE A 366 -22.09 -19.79 11.12
CA PHE A 366 -21.53 -19.79 9.78
C PHE A 366 -21.98 -21.02 8.98
N GLN A 367 -21.98 -22.21 9.61
CA GLN A 367 -22.53 -23.43 9.00
C GLN A 367 -24.01 -23.26 8.62
N ASN A 368 -24.82 -22.63 9.49
CA ASN A 368 -26.23 -22.33 9.20
C ASN A 368 -26.37 -21.39 7.99
N ALA A 369 -25.57 -20.32 7.92
CA ALA A 369 -25.57 -19.38 6.80
C ALA A 369 -25.15 -20.05 5.48
N GLN A 370 -24.12 -20.91 5.51
CA GLN A 370 -23.68 -21.67 4.33
C GLN A 370 -24.75 -22.64 3.83
N LYS A 371 -25.47 -23.33 4.73
CA LYS A 371 -26.62 -24.19 4.37
C LYS A 371 -27.72 -23.40 3.65
N LYS A 372 -27.90 -22.11 3.98
CA LYS A 372 -28.83 -21.18 3.30
C LYS A 372 -28.26 -20.59 2.00
N GLY A 373 -27.06 -21.00 1.56
CA GLY A 373 -26.40 -20.50 0.35
C GLY A 373 -25.76 -19.11 0.50
N MET A 374 -25.62 -18.61 1.73
CA MET A 374 -25.00 -17.30 2.00
C MET A 374 -23.49 -17.45 2.21
N TYR A 375 -22.73 -16.39 1.89
CA TYR A 375 -21.27 -16.30 2.11
C TYR A 375 -20.44 -17.46 1.54
N ALA A 376 -20.84 -18.02 0.38
CA ALA A 376 -20.08 -19.07 -0.32
C ALA A 376 -18.65 -18.63 -0.70
N ASP A 377 -18.40 -17.32 -0.71
CA ASP A 377 -17.09 -16.72 -0.94
C ASP A 377 -16.21 -16.67 0.32
N LEU A 378 -16.73 -16.96 1.52
CA LEU A 378 -15.98 -17.08 2.76
C LEU A 378 -15.58 -18.54 3.05
N ASN A 379 -14.34 -18.73 3.51
CA ASN A 379 -13.85 -20.01 3.99
C ASN A 379 -13.16 -19.76 5.33
N LEU A 380 -13.87 -19.98 6.44
CA LEU A 380 -13.37 -19.68 7.78
C LEU A 380 -12.66 -20.92 8.38
N THR A 381 -11.51 -20.70 8.98
CA THR A 381 -10.74 -21.71 9.72
C THR A 381 -10.49 -21.22 11.13
N PHE A 382 -10.51 -22.12 12.12
CA PHE A 382 -10.30 -21.78 13.53
C PHE A 382 -9.08 -22.52 14.08
N PRO A 383 -7.87 -21.94 13.99
CA PRO A 383 -6.66 -22.56 14.50
C PRO A 383 -6.72 -22.80 16.01
N THR A 384 -6.01 -23.82 16.49
CA THR A 384 -5.93 -24.12 17.92
C THR A 384 -5.20 -23.02 18.67
N GLN A 385 -5.83 -22.50 19.73
CA GLN A 385 -5.29 -21.49 20.62
C GLN A 385 -5.01 -22.11 21.99
N ARG A 386 -3.84 -21.83 22.58
CA ARG A 386 -3.47 -22.36 23.91
C ARG A 386 -4.04 -21.51 25.05
N ASP A 387 -3.96 -20.18 24.89
CA ASP A 387 -4.32 -19.22 25.92
C ASP A 387 -5.50 -18.37 25.48
N HIS A 388 -6.52 -18.25 26.33
CA HIS A 388 -7.78 -17.55 26.05
C HIS A 388 -7.87 -16.21 26.78
N GLY A 389 -8.87 -15.40 26.40
CA GLY A 389 -9.13 -14.06 26.93
C GLY A 389 -8.52 -12.93 26.09
N SER A 390 -9.13 -11.76 26.18
CA SER A 390 -8.86 -10.60 25.32
C SER A 390 -7.40 -10.11 25.43
N SER A 391 -6.81 -10.14 26.63
CA SER A 391 -5.38 -9.79 26.82
C SER A 391 -4.44 -10.74 26.07
N ASN A 392 -4.71 -12.04 26.11
CA ASN A 392 -3.90 -13.04 25.42
C ASN A 392 -4.13 -12.99 23.92
N LEU A 393 -5.37 -12.73 23.48
CA LEU A 393 -5.69 -12.51 22.07
C LEU A 393 -4.99 -11.27 21.50
N GLN A 394 -4.88 -10.18 22.24
CA GLN A 394 -4.12 -8.99 21.84
C GLN A 394 -2.63 -9.29 21.69
N LYS A 395 -2.03 -10.03 22.65
CA LYS A 395 -0.63 -10.47 22.55
C LYS A 395 -0.42 -11.35 21.33
N LEU A 396 -1.33 -12.29 21.08
CA LEU A 396 -1.29 -13.16 19.90
C LEU A 396 -1.40 -12.35 18.61
N CYS A 397 -2.34 -11.41 18.53
CA CYS A 397 -2.53 -10.52 17.39
C CYS A 397 -1.24 -9.74 17.09
N THR A 398 -0.60 -9.19 18.13
CA THR A 398 0.68 -8.46 18.02
C THR A 398 1.83 -9.37 17.58
N ALA A 399 1.89 -10.60 18.09
CA ALA A 399 2.90 -11.57 17.69
C ALA A 399 2.73 -12.00 16.22
N LEU A 400 1.48 -12.24 15.79
CA LEU A 400 1.15 -12.60 14.42
C LEU A 400 1.44 -11.45 13.44
N SER A 401 1.22 -10.20 13.84
CA SER A 401 1.48 -9.04 12.96
C SER A 401 2.96 -8.72 12.79
N ALA A 402 3.86 -9.31 13.59
CA ALA A 402 5.30 -9.13 13.45
C ALA A 402 5.87 -9.65 12.12
N THR A 403 5.21 -10.63 11.50
CA THR A 403 5.63 -11.23 10.22
C THR A 403 4.44 -11.47 9.30
N PRO A 404 4.60 -11.35 7.97
CA PRO A 404 3.52 -11.64 7.01
C PRO A 404 2.88 -13.02 7.22
N GLN A 405 1.58 -13.04 7.49
CA GLN A 405 0.81 -14.27 7.65
C GLN A 405 0.40 -14.85 6.29
N ARG A 406 0.35 -16.20 6.23
CA ARG A 406 0.09 -16.96 4.99
C ARG A 406 -1.35 -16.82 4.49
N CYS A 407 -2.28 -16.66 5.43
CA CYS A 407 -3.71 -16.51 5.21
C CYS A 407 -4.16 -15.23 5.90
N LEU A 408 -5.27 -14.65 5.43
CA LEU A 408 -5.92 -13.56 6.15
C LEU A 408 -6.22 -14.04 7.57
N THR A 409 -5.72 -13.32 8.56
CA THR A 409 -5.87 -13.68 9.96
C THR A 409 -6.62 -12.58 10.67
N ILE A 410 -7.74 -12.91 11.32
CA ILE A 410 -8.62 -11.95 11.98
C ILE A 410 -8.79 -12.39 13.44
N CYS A 411 -8.45 -11.50 14.36
CA CYS A 411 -8.70 -11.66 15.80
C CYS A 411 -9.98 -10.91 16.16
N ILE A 412 -11.02 -11.63 16.59
CA ILE A 412 -12.32 -11.05 16.94
C ILE A 412 -12.37 -10.79 18.44
N PHE A 413 -12.70 -9.56 18.81
CA PHE A 413 -12.85 -9.10 20.18
C PHE A 413 -14.32 -8.77 20.47
N ASP A 414 -14.75 -9.03 21.69
CA ASP A 414 -16.02 -8.58 22.21
C ASP A 414 -16.05 -7.03 22.33
N ARG A 415 -17.25 -6.47 22.45
CA ARG A 415 -17.49 -5.02 22.54
C ARG A 415 -17.80 -4.60 23.99
N ASP A 416 -17.38 -5.36 24.98
CA ASP A 416 -17.65 -5.08 26.40
C ASP A 416 -16.47 -4.38 27.11
N GLU A 417 -15.28 -4.41 26.51
CA GLU A 417 -14.07 -3.78 27.06
C GLU A 417 -13.58 -2.59 26.22
N LYS A 418 -13.81 -1.36 26.72
CA LYS A 418 -13.50 -0.10 26.03
C LYS A 418 -12.05 0.04 25.58
N ASP A 419 -11.11 -0.52 26.34
CA ASP A 419 -9.68 -0.47 26.01
C ASP A 419 -9.35 -1.28 24.75
N TYR A 420 -9.98 -2.44 24.57
CA TYR A 420 -9.81 -3.25 23.36
C TYR A 420 -10.57 -2.68 22.17
N ILE A 421 -11.76 -2.10 22.37
CA ILE A 421 -12.47 -1.38 21.28
C ILE A 421 -11.57 -0.26 20.72
N LYS A 422 -10.93 0.52 21.59
CA LYS A 422 -10.05 1.62 21.18
C LYS A 422 -8.74 1.13 20.55
N SER A 423 -8.10 0.12 21.15
CA SER A 423 -6.79 -0.36 20.70
C SER A 423 -6.86 -1.29 19.48
N MET A 424 -7.94 -2.06 19.33
CA MET A 424 -8.12 -3.09 18.31
C MET A 424 -9.20 -2.76 17.26
N GLY A 425 -10.03 -1.74 17.48
CA GLY A 425 -11.06 -1.30 16.52
C GLY A 425 -10.62 -0.20 15.54
N GLY A 426 -9.42 0.35 15.70
CA GLY A 426 -8.89 1.37 14.81
C GLY A 426 -9.70 2.67 14.79
N SER A 427 -9.55 3.46 13.72
CA SER A 427 -10.20 4.79 13.63
C SER A 427 -11.73 4.72 13.49
N SER A 428 -12.27 3.61 12.98
CA SER A 428 -13.71 3.36 12.84
C SER A 428 -14.32 2.68 14.06
N SER A 429 -13.52 2.23 15.03
CA SER A 429 -13.95 1.36 16.16
C SER A 429 -14.63 0.04 15.70
N ASP A 430 -14.37 -0.38 14.46
CA ASP A 430 -14.90 -1.61 13.87
C ASP A 430 -13.79 -2.63 13.68
N TYR A 431 -12.71 -2.27 13.01
CA TYR A 431 -11.57 -3.15 12.78
C TYR A 431 -10.28 -2.36 12.59
N LEU A 432 -9.15 -2.99 12.86
CA LEU A 432 -7.81 -2.43 12.66
C LEU A 432 -6.97 -3.36 11.77
N ASP A 433 -6.31 -2.76 10.77
CA ASP A 433 -5.27 -3.41 9.97
C ASP A 433 -3.93 -3.31 10.72
N HIS A 434 -3.40 -4.44 11.16
CA HIS A 434 -2.11 -4.52 11.84
C HIS A 434 -0.93 -4.70 10.87
N ASN A 435 -1.20 -4.64 9.55
CA ASN A 435 -0.33 -5.05 8.45
C ASN A 435 -0.07 -6.56 8.47
N ASN A 436 0.76 -7.03 7.52
CA ASN A 436 1.22 -8.42 7.48
C ASN A 436 0.06 -9.45 7.46
N ASN A 437 -1.07 -9.07 6.86
CA ASN A 437 -2.28 -9.88 6.68
C ASN A 437 -3.00 -10.22 8.00
N VAL A 438 -2.79 -9.41 9.04
CA VAL A 438 -3.43 -9.55 10.35
C VAL A 438 -4.36 -8.37 10.59
N TYR A 439 -5.61 -8.68 10.93
CA TYR A 439 -6.62 -7.72 11.32
C TYR A 439 -7.14 -8.06 12.71
N SER A 440 -7.65 -7.05 13.41
CA SER A 440 -8.56 -7.26 14.52
C SER A 440 -9.92 -6.68 14.19
N LEU A 441 -10.98 -7.34 14.67
CA LEU A 441 -12.37 -6.97 14.44
C LEU A 441 -13.07 -6.88 15.80
N ILE A 442 -13.74 -5.78 16.06
CA ILE A 442 -14.64 -5.62 17.20
C ILE A 442 -16.00 -6.13 16.78
N LEU A 443 -16.64 -6.93 17.64
CA LEU A 443 -17.94 -7.52 17.39
C LEU A 443 -18.94 -6.46 16.93
N PRO A 444 -19.58 -6.62 15.75
CA PRO A 444 -20.57 -5.66 15.28
C PRO A 444 -21.89 -5.82 16.02
N VAL A 445 -22.54 -4.69 16.32
CA VAL A 445 -23.79 -4.65 17.07
C VAL A 445 -24.98 -4.98 16.15
N PRO A 446 -25.80 -6.01 16.46
CA PRO A 446 -27.02 -6.28 15.71
C PRO A 446 -28.04 -5.15 15.81
N SER A 447 -28.87 -4.96 14.79
CA SER A 447 -29.88 -3.89 14.77
C SER A 447 -30.92 -3.97 15.89
N PHE A 448 -31.16 -5.16 16.44
CA PHE A 448 -32.09 -5.38 17.56
C PHE A 448 -31.45 -5.14 18.93
N ARG A 449 -30.14 -4.85 19.01
CA ARG A 449 -29.46 -4.54 20.26
C ARG A 449 -29.33 -3.01 20.42
N PRO A 450 -30.02 -2.41 21.40
CA PRO A 450 -29.92 -0.97 21.64
C PRO A 450 -28.64 -0.58 22.38
N ASP A 451 -28.10 -1.48 23.21
CA ASP A 451 -26.86 -1.28 23.95
C ASP A 451 -25.65 -1.60 23.06
N PRO A 452 -24.67 -0.69 22.92
CA PRO A 452 -23.45 -0.96 22.19
C PRO A 452 -22.51 -1.95 22.91
N ASP A 453 -22.59 -2.10 24.23
CA ASP A 453 -21.67 -2.96 24.98
C ASP A 453 -22.19 -4.41 24.91
N ILE A 454 -21.56 -5.24 24.06
CA ILE A 454 -22.01 -6.61 23.77
C ILE A 454 -20.87 -7.63 23.79
N CYS A 455 -21.23 -8.89 24.04
CA CYS A 455 -20.37 -10.07 23.89
C CYS A 455 -21.06 -11.05 22.92
N ILE A 456 -20.40 -12.14 22.56
CA ILE A 456 -20.89 -13.05 21.51
C ILE A 456 -22.33 -13.56 21.74
N GLU A 457 -22.74 -13.79 22.98
CA GLU A 457 -24.10 -14.29 23.28
C GLU A 457 -25.18 -13.24 22.98
N HIS A 458 -24.87 -11.95 23.01
CA HIS A 458 -25.82 -10.89 22.65
C HIS A 458 -26.14 -10.83 21.15
N LEU A 459 -25.50 -11.67 20.31
CA LEU A 459 -25.90 -11.87 18.91
C LEU A 459 -27.14 -12.76 18.75
N TYR A 460 -27.60 -13.41 19.81
CA TYR A 460 -28.93 -14.03 19.86
C TYR A 460 -29.97 -13.01 20.32
N GLU A 461 -31.22 -13.12 19.86
CA GLU A 461 -32.33 -12.32 20.41
C GLU A 461 -32.67 -12.76 21.84
N ASP A 462 -33.29 -11.91 22.66
CA ASP A 462 -33.59 -12.23 24.07
C ASP A 462 -34.43 -13.49 24.25
N LYS A 463 -35.34 -13.76 23.30
CA LYS A 463 -36.16 -14.98 23.30
C LYS A 463 -35.32 -16.27 23.22
N ASP A 464 -34.16 -16.19 22.56
CA ASP A 464 -33.23 -17.31 22.34
C ASP A 464 -32.12 -17.32 23.41
N LEU A 465 -31.58 -16.14 23.75
CA LEU A 465 -30.53 -15.95 24.75
C LEU A 465 -30.94 -16.45 26.14
N TYR A 466 -32.21 -16.24 26.52
CA TYR A 466 -32.74 -16.58 27.84
C TYR A 466 -33.56 -17.88 27.87
N LEU A 467 -33.41 -18.74 26.85
CA LEU A 467 -33.99 -20.08 26.84
C LEU A 467 -33.55 -20.88 28.07
N LYS A 468 -34.50 -21.63 28.63
CA LYS A 468 -34.26 -22.53 29.75
C LYS A 468 -33.92 -23.92 29.23
N ASP A 469 -32.94 -24.56 29.86
CA ASP A 469 -32.65 -25.96 29.63
C ASP A 469 -33.70 -26.88 30.28
N ALA A 470 -33.55 -28.20 30.11
CA ALA A 470 -34.45 -29.20 30.71
C ALA A 470 -34.50 -29.16 32.24
N LYS A 471 -33.53 -28.52 32.91
CA LYS A 471 -33.48 -28.32 34.36
C LYS A 471 -34.00 -26.95 34.79
N GLY A 472 -34.54 -26.16 33.85
CA GLY A 472 -35.06 -24.82 34.10
C GLY A 472 -33.98 -23.74 34.22
N ARG A 473 -32.72 -24.04 33.90
CA ARG A 473 -31.58 -23.11 34.01
C ARG A 473 -31.46 -22.27 32.75
N ARG A 474 -31.10 -20.99 32.88
CA ARG A 474 -30.86 -20.07 31.75
C ARG A 474 -29.65 -19.17 32.00
N LEU A 475 -29.19 -18.48 30.96
CA LEU A 475 -28.29 -17.34 31.13
C LEU A 475 -29.07 -16.17 31.74
N TYR A 476 -28.36 -15.32 32.48
CA TYR A 476 -28.89 -14.07 33.00
C TYR A 476 -28.00 -12.92 32.54
N SER A 477 -28.56 -11.73 32.34
CA SER A 477 -27.79 -10.51 32.14
C SER A 477 -27.50 -9.84 33.47
N LYS A 478 -26.34 -9.18 33.57
CA LYS A 478 -25.98 -8.35 34.71
C LYS A 478 -27.01 -7.25 34.99
N SER A 479 -27.68 -6.74 33.96
CA SER A 479 -28.73 -5.71 34.09
C SER A 479 -30.03 -6.23 34.71
N GLU A 480 -30.20 -7.55 34.86
CA GLU A 480 -31.37 -8.14 35.53
C GLU A 480 -31.28 -8.07 37.06
N PHE A 481 -30.14 -7.64 37.62
CA PHE A 481 -29.91 -7.55 39.06
C PHE A 481 -29.71 -6.12 39.53
N ASP A 482 -30.23 -5.82 40.71
CA ASP A 482 -30.01 -4.54 41.37
C ASP A 482 -28.63 -4.48 42.08
N LYS A 483 -28.34 -3.32 42.68
CA LYS A 483 -27.11 -3.10 43.46
C LYS A 483 -26.98 -4.01 44.70
N HIS A 484 -28.07 -4.64 45.12
CA HIS A 484 -28.13 -5.58 46.24
C HIS A 484 -28.06 -7.04 45.77
N SER A 485 -27.81 -7.28 44.47
CA SER A 485 -27.74 -8.60 43.84
C SER A 485 -29.07 -9.36 43.79
N CYS A 486 -30.19 -8.66 43.97
CA CYS A 486 -31.54 -9.20 43.82
C CYS A 486 -32.01 -9.04 42.38
N HIS A 487 -32.69 -10.05 41.84
CA HIS A 487 -33.28 -9.94 40.50
C HIS A 487 -34.43 -8.92 40.50
N LEU A 488 -34.51 -8.09 39.46
CA LEU A 488 -35.45 -6.95 39.41
C LEU A 488 -36.92 -7.36 39.38
N THR A 489 -37.23 -8.54 38.83
CA THR A 489 -38.60 -9.03 38.63
C THR A 489 -38.89 -10.38 39.29
N GLU A 490 -37.87 -11.12 39.72
CA GLU A 490 -38.02 -12.49 40.25
C GLU A 490 -37.50 -12.50 41.70
N PRO A 491 -38.35 -12.27 42.72
CA PRO A 491 -37.91 -11.91 44.07
C PRO A 491 -37.10 -13.01 44.79
N ASN A 492 -37.18 -14.26 44.33
CA ASN A 492 -36.43 -15.39 44.90
C ASN A 492 -35.06 -15.60 44.25
N ILE A 493 -34.75 -14.86 43.18
CA ILE A 493 -33.54 -15.04 42.40
C ILE A 493 -32.48 -14.03 42.85
N PHE A 494 -31.30 -14.54 43.15
CA PHE A 494 -30.20 -13.76 43.70
C PHE A 494 -28.87 -14.17 43.10
N ILE A 495 -27.95 -13.22 42.91
CA ILE A 495 -26.59 -13.51 42.46
C ILE A 495 -25.59 -13.37 43.60
N ARG A 496 -24.92 -14.47 43.99
CA ARG A 496 -24.00 -14.46 45.15
C ARG A 496 -22.81 -13.53 44.98
N THR A 497 -22.29 -13.44 43.76
CA THR A 497 -21.11 -12.65 43.44
C THR A 497 -21.33 -12.03 42.07
N PRO A 498 -21.48 -10.70 41.98
CA PRO A 498 -21.69 -10.03 40.70
C PRO A 498 -20.50 -10.30 39.76
N PRO A 499 -20.73 -10.82 38.54
CA PRO A 499 -19.65 -11.10 37.62
C PRO A 499 -19.11 -9.81 36.99
N LYS A 500 -17.88 -9.91 36.51
CA LYS A 500 -17.25 -8.85 35.71
C LYS A 500 -17.83 -8.78 34.29
N SER A 501 -18.26 -9.91 33.74
CA SER A 501 -18.88 -10.04 32.42
C SER A 501 -20.30 -9.49 32.36
N LEU A 502 -20.77 -9.21 31.14
CA LEU A 502 -22.15 -8.78 30.89
C LEU A 502 -23.17 -9.90 31.15
N ILE A 503 -22.81 -11.14 30.85
CA ILE A 503 -23.62 -12.34 31.11
C ILE A 503 -23.20 -12.98 32.43
N CYS A 504 -24.21 -13.30 33.24
CA CYS A 504 -24.14 -14.06 34.47
C CYS A 504 -24.47 -15.53 34.19
N ASP A 505 -23.44 -16.37 34.19
CA ASP A 505 -23.52 -17.79 33.82
C ASP A 505 -23.25 -18.74 35.00
N SER A 506 -23.08 -18.17 36.19
CA SER A 506 -22.78 -18.86 37.43
C SER A 506 -23.27 -18.04 38.62
N ASN A 507 -23.34 -18.67 39.79
CA ASN A 507 -23.66 -18.02 41.07
C ASN A 507 -25.05 -17.38 41.18
N VAL A 508 -25.94 -17.60 40.21
CA VAL A 508 -27.37 -17.25 40.32
C VAL A 508 -28.09 -18.39 41.02
N ILE A 509 -28.71 -18.08 42.15
CA ILE A 509 -29.41 -19.02 43.02
C ILE A 509 -30.88 -18.63 43.16
N ASP A 510 -31.72 -19.64 43.28
CA ASP A 510 -33.06 -19.49 43.80
C ASP A 510 -33.04 -19.75 45.31
N ILE A 511 -33.44 -18.76 46.10
CA ILE A 511 -33.46 -18.81 47.58
C ILE A 511 -34.43 -19.87 48.09
N GLY A 512 -35.55 -20.08 47.38
CA GLY A 512 -36.58 -21.05 47.76
C GLY A 512 -36.08 -22.49 47.63
N SER A 513 -35.53 -22.82 46.45
CA SER A 513 -35.00 -24.16 46.16
C SER A 513 -33.56 -24.38 46.66
N LYS A 514 -32.85 -23.31 47.04
CA LYS A 514 -31.41 -23.29 47.40
C LYS A 514 -30.51 -23.89 46.32
N SER A 515 -30.93 -23.81 45.06
CA SER A 515 -30.26 -24.44 43.92
C SER A 515 -29.75 -23.40 42.92
N SER A 516 -28.74 -23.77 42.13
CA SER A 516 -28.21 -22.91 41.06
C SER A 516 -29.13 -22.96 39.86
N VAL A 517 -29.57 -21.79 39.40
CA VAL A 517 -30.46 -21.63 38.25
C VAL A 517 -29.74 -21.05 37.03
N ALA A 518 -28.46 -20.67 37.17
CA ALA A 518 -27.65 -20.25 36.05
C ALA A 518 -27.27 -21.43 35.14
N LEU A 519 -27.42 -21.24 33.83
CA LEU A 519 -26.81 -22.05 32.79
C LEU A 519 -25.39 -21.53 32.53
N SER A 520 -24.40 -22.41 32.40
CA SER A 520 -23.04 -21.96 32.08
C SER A 520 -22.92 -21.54 30.62
N LYS A 521 -22.04 -20.58 30.29
CA LYS A 521 -21.75 -20.21 28.89
C LYS A 521 -21.30 -21.41 28.06
N ASN A 522 -20.52 -22.31 28.68
CA ASN A 522 -20.07 -23.54 28.04
C ASN A 522 -21.24 -24.49 27.70
N ASP A 523 -22.18 -24.69 28.61
CA ASP A 523 -23.36 -25.53 28.37
C ASP A 523 -24.23 -24.90 27.28
N PHE A 524 -24.51 -23.60 27.37
CA PHE A 524 -25.29 -22.87 26.36
C PHE A 524 -24.66 -22.96 24.96
N ALA A 525 -23.35 -22.71 24.85
CA ALA A 525 -22.62 -22.84 23.60
C ALA A 525 -22.64 -24.27 23.06
N SER A 526 -22.58 -25.28 23.93
CA SER A 526 -22.64 -26.69 23.53
C SER A 526 -24.05 -27.07 23.07
N TYR A 527 -25.09 -26.66 23.80
CA TYR A 527 -26.48 -26.93 23.41
C TYR A 527 -26.84 -26.33 22.05
N ILE A 528 -26.39 -25.12 21.74
CA ILE A 528 -26.57 -24.53 20.40
C ILE A 528 -25.75 -25.26 19.34
N TYR A 529 -24.48 -25.57 19.64
CA TYR A 529 -23.60 -26.25 18.69
C TYR A 529 -24.13 -27.65 18.32
N ASP A 530 -24.59 -28.39 19.32
CA ASP A 530 -25.09 -29.76 19.23
C ASP A 530 -26.59 -29.84 18.88
N GLU A 531 -27.28 -28.70 18.68
CA GLU A 531 -28.73 -28.64 18.38
C GLU A 531 -29.59 -29.36 19.43
N THR A 532 -29.29 -29.15 20.71
CA THR A 532 -30.05 -29.72 21.83
C THR A 532 -31.34 -28.94 22.07
N VAL A 533 -32.50 -29.61 22.12
CA VAL A 533 -33.80 -28.97 22.42
C VAL A 533 -33.77 -28.28 23.81
N PRO A 534 -34.25 -27.03 23.96
CA PRO A 534 -34.95 -26.18 22.98
C PRO A 534 -34.06 -25.26 22.13
N PHE A 535 -32.74 -25.44 22.15
CA PHE A 535 -31.75 -24.58 21.47
C PHE A 535 -31.52 -24.93 19.99
N ASP A 536 -32.26 -25.91 19.45
CA ASP A 536 -32.18 -26.36 18.05
C ASP A 536 -32.82 -25.38 17.05
N SER A 537 -33.67 -24.46 17.54
CA SER A 537 -34.46 -23.53 16.73
C SER A 537 -34.09 -22.06 16.90
N VAL A 538 -32.92 -21.77 17.50
CA VAL A 538 -32.43 -20.39 17.73
C VAL A 538 -32.14 -19.66 16.41
N SER A 539 -32.37 -18.34 16.40
CA SER A 539 -32.01 -17.49 15.25
C SER A 539 -30.52 -17.15 15.25
N PHE A 540 -29.91 -17.15 14.06
CA PHE A 540 -28.52 -16.71 13.84
C PHE A 540 -28.43 -15.37 13.10
N ASP A 541 -29.55 -14.65 12.94
CA ASP A 541 -29.58 -13.42 12.14
C ASP A 541 -28.68 -12.31 12.72
N GLY A 542 -28.49 -12.27 14.04
CA GLY A 542 -27.55 -11.35 14.68
C GLY A 542 -26.07 -11.58 14.33
N PHE A 543 -25.71 -12.74 13.75
CA PHE A 543 -24.35 -13.01 13.26
C PHE A 543 -24.12 -12.50 11.83
N MET A 544 -25.15 -12.13 11.08
CA MET A 544 -25.00 -11.66 9.70
C MET A 544 -24.10 -10.41 9.57
N PRO A 545 -24.21 -9.38 10.44
CA PRO A 545 -23.28 -8.25 10.42
C PRO A 545 -21.81 -8.66 10.61
N LEU A 546 -21.55 -9.70 11.41
CA LEU A 546 -20.20 -10.24 11.61
C LEU A 546 -19.67 -10.84 10.31
N PHE A 547 -20.45 -11.69 9.63
CA PHE A 547 -20.03 -12.29 8.37
C PHE A 547 -19.87 -11.27 7.25
N GLU A 548 -20.71 -10.24 7.21
CA GLU A 548 -20.54 -9.12 6.29
C GLU A 548 -19.22 -8.37 6.53
N LYS A 549 -18.86 -8.11 7.80
CA LYS A 549 -17.57 -7.49 8.14
C LYS A 549 -16.39 -8.38 7.80
N LEU A 550 -16.47 -9.68 8.06
CA LEU A 550 -15.43 -10.64 7.66
C LEU A 550 -15.25 -10.67 6.13
N ARG A 551 -16.36 -10.62 5.38
CA ARG A 551 -16.35 -10.50 3.91
C ARG A 551 -15.79 -9.15 3.44
N GLU A 552 -16.11 -8.06 4.12
CA GLU A 552 -15.55 -6.73 3.85
C GLU A 552 -14.02 -6.76 3.98
N ILE A 553 -13.50 -7.27 5.10
CA ILE A 553 -12.06 -7.38 5.38
C ILE A 553 -11.39 -8.34 4.38
N LYS A 554 -12.00 -9.50 4.10
CA LYS A 554 -11.49 -10.42 3.06
C LYS A 554 -11.39 -9.76 1.71
N ASN A 555 -12.41 -9.00 1.34
CA ASN A 555 -12.38 -8.26 0.09
C ASN A 555 -11.27 -7.21 0.10
N LEU A 556 -11.03 -6.50 1.20
CA LEU A 556 -9.88 -5.58 1.32
C LEU A 556 -8.53 -6.28 1.16
N PHE A 557 -8.39 -7.48 1.74
CA PHE A 557 -7.18 -8.31 1.63
C PHE A 557 -6.93 -8.85 0.22
N MET A 558 -7.98 -9.28 -0.49
CA MET A 558 -7.88 -9.82 -1.86
C MET A 558 -7.70 -8.74 -2.93
N LYS A 559 -7.80 -7.45 -2.56
CA LYS A 559 -7.81 -6.30 -3.46
C LYS A 559 -6.41 -5.75 -3.70
#